data_AF-A0A2V5MTI4-F1
#
_entry.id   AF-A0A2V5MTI4-F1
#
_cell.length_a   1.000
_cell.length_b   1.000
_cell.length_c   1.000
_cell.angle_alpha   90.00
_cell.angle_beta   90.00
_cell.angle_gamma   90.00
#
_symmetry.space_group_name_H-M   'P 1'
#
loop_
_entity.id
_entity.type
_entity.pdbx_description
1 polymer ?
#
loop_
_entity_poly.entity_id
_entity_poly.type
_entity_poly.pdbx_seq_one_letter_code
_entity_poly.pdbx_strand_id
1 'polypeptide(L)'
;MVIPGFTDLNAFSLAQEQLLKDECGGAWQSYFQRGNWRMIVPFSRTHQARMAEQLVNSLKRNRPSVVHLARFPSLSINHAVVLFAATETGCEIHFAIYDPNDPEKPATLTYDRTARTFYFPANFYFAGGRVDVYEIYHAVNY
;
A
#
# COMPACT_ATOMS: atom_id res chain seq x y z
N MET A 1 1.98 -4.46 31.39
CA MET A 1 1.31 -3.16 31.57
C MET A 1 -0.08 -3.46 32.13
N VAL A 2 -0.42 -2.93 33.32
CA VAL A 2 -1.72 -3.14 33.97
C VAL A 2 -2.44 -1.80 33.97
N ILE A 3 -3.66 -1.76 33.44
CA ILE A 3 -4.48 -0.55 33.41
C ILE A 3 -5.42 -0.61 34.62
N PRO A 4 -5.36 0.33 35.57
CA PRO A 4 -6.19 0.29 36.77
C PRO A 4 -7.68 0.15 36.43
N GLY A 5 -8.34 -0.86 37.01
CA GLY A 5 -9.75 -1.16 36.75
C GLY A 5 -10.02 -2.13 35.59
N PHE A 6 -9.00 -2.59 34.87
CA PHE A 6 -9.14 -3.54 33.76
C PHE A 6 -8.13 -4.69 33.86
N THR A 7 -8.60 -5.90 33.54
CA THR A 7 -7.80 -7.12 33.61
C THR A 7 -6.66 -7.13 32.60
N ASP A 8 -6.87 -6.52 31.43
CA ASP A 8 -5.89 -6.40 30.37
C ASP A 8 -6.22 -5.23 29.42
N LEU A 9 -5.35 -5.04 28.44
CA LEU A 9 -5.50 -4.04 27.38
C LEU A 9 -6.75 -4.29 26.51
N ASN A 10 -7.16 -5.54 26.33
CA ASN A 10 -8.32 -5.88 25.51
C ASN A 10 -9.62 -5.42 26.19
N ALA A 11 -9.78 -5.74 27.48
CA ALA A 11 -10.90 -5.32 28.31
C ALA A 11 -11.01 -3.79 28.40
N PHE A 12 -9.88 -3.10 28.56
CA PHE A 12 -9.85 -1.63 28.50
C PHE A 12 -10.25 -1.09 27.12
N SER A 13 -9.71 -1.68 26.05
CA SER A 13 -9.96 -1.22 24.68
C SER A 13 -11.43 -1.37 24.28
N LEU A 14 -12.08 -2.45 24.72
CA LEU A 14 -13.51 -2.66 24.52
C LEU A 14 -14.36 -1.66 25.32
N ALA A 15 -14.00 -1.41 26.58
CA ALA A 15 -14.79 -0.53 27.44
C ALA A 15 -14.64 0.97 27.11
N GLN A 16 -13.50 1.36 26.53
CA GLN A 16 -13.16 2.75 26.21
C GLN A 16 -12.95 2.95 24.70
N GLU A 17 -13.59 2.12 23.87
CA GLU A 17 -13.39 2.11 22.41
C GLU A 17 -13.59 3.50 21.78
N GLN A 18 -14.64 4.21 22.18
CA GLN A 18 -14.95 5.54 21.64
C GLN A 18 -13.88 6.57 22.04
N LEU A 19 -13.51 6.61 23.32
CA LEU A 19 -12.44 7.48 23.83
C LEU A 19 -11.12 7.20 23.10
N LEU A 20 -10.75 5.93 22.92
CA LEU A 20 -9.52 5.56 22.22
C LEU A 20 -9.55 5.98 20.75
N LYS A 21 -10.69 5.86 20.07
CA LYS A 21 -10.86 6.32 18.69
C LYS A 21 -10.77 7.85 18.59
N ASP A 22 -11.35 8.58 19.53
CA ASP A 22 -11.32 10.04 19.57
C ASP A 22 -9.90 10.58 19.86
N GLU A 23 -9.15 9.90 20.74
CA GLU A 23 -7.78 10.26 21.11
C GLU A 23 -6.70 9.78 20.11
N CYS A 24 -7.00 8.77 19.27
CA CYS A 24 -6.09 8.35 18.18
C CYS A 24 -5.95 9.41 17.07
N GLY A 25 -6.76 10.47 17.13
CA GLY A 25 -6.78 11.51 16.12
C GLY A 25 -7.48 11.07 14.82
N GLY A 26 -7.89 12.05 14.02
CA GLY A 26 -8.40 11.80 12.68
C GLY A 26 -7.29 11.26 11.76
N ALA A 27 -7.68 10.48 10.75
CA ALA A 27 -6.76 9.90 9.76
C ALA A 27 -5.76 10.93 9.19
N TRP A 28 -6.13 12.21 9.12
CA TRP A 28 -5.28 13.31 8.67
C TRP A 28 -3.98 13.51 9.47
N GLN A 29 -3.99 13.31 10.79
CA GLN A 29 -2.79 13.49 11.61
C GLN A 29 -1.75 12.39 11.36
N SER A 30 -2.20 11.17 10.99
CA SER A 30 -1.29 10.10 10.56
C SER A 30 -0.59 10.43 9.23
N TYR A 31 -1.28 11.09 8.29
CA TYR A 31 -0.72 11.47 6.98
C TYR A 31 0.32 12.60 7.07
N PHE A 32 0.29 13.46 8.09
CA PHE A 32 1.28 14.53 8.31
C PHE A 32 2.50 14.10 9.13
N GLN A 33 2.62 12.82 9.50
CA GLN A 33 3.87 12.32 10.06
C GLN A 33 5.00 12.43 9.03
N ARG A 34 6.20 12.82 9.45
CA ARG A 34 7.37 13.04 8.56
C ARG A 34 7.63 11.88 7.58
N GLY A 35 7.29 10.64 7.95
CA GLY A 35 7.42 9.46 7.09
C GLY A 35 6.50 9.45 5.86
N ASN A 36 5.34 10.09 5.94
CA ASN A 36 4.32 10.10 4.88
C ASN A 36 4.47 11.27 3.89
N TRP A 37 5.46 12.15 4.08
CA TRP A 37 5.72 13.29 3.19
C TRP A 37 5.94 12.88 1.73
N ARG A 38 6.45 11.66 1.50
CA ARG A 38 6.63 11.08 0.16
C ARG A 38 5.32 10.92 -0.63
N MET A 39 4.17 10.86 0.04
CA MET A 39 2.85 10.80 -0.61
C MET A 39 2.34 12.16 -1.10
N ILE A 40 2.93 13.27 -0.62
CA ILE A 40 2.50 14.64 -0.95
C ILE A 40 3.10 15.10 -2.29
N VAL A 41 4.22 14.52 -2.71
CA VAL A 41 4.82 14.79 -4.02
C VAL A 41 4.13 13.91 -5.07
N PRO A 42 3.47 14.48 -6.09
CA PRO A 42 2.76 13.69 -7.08
C PRO A 42 3.71 12.79 -7.86
N PHE A 43 3.36 11.50 -7.96
CA PHE A 43 4.13 10.55 -8.75
C PHE A 43 3.92 10.81 -10.25
N SER A 44 5.00 11.12 -10.96
CA SER A 44 4.94 11.27 -12.41
C SER A 44 4.68 9.92 -13.10
N ARG A 45 4.09 9.95 -14.30
CA ARG A 45 3.91 8.75 -15.13
C ARG A 45 5.24 8.07 -15.49
N THR A 46 6.30 8.86 -15.66
CA THR A 46 7.66 8.35 -15.89
C THR A 46 8.19 7.63 -14.66
N HIS A 47 7.90 8.11 -13.45
CA HIS A 47 8.25 7.41 -12.22
C HIS A 47 7.52 6.06 -12.13
N GLN A 48 6.21 6.03 -12.39
CA GLN A 48 5.43 4.79 -12.38
C GLN A 48 5.94 3.78 -13.41
N ALA A 49 6.35 4.22 -14.60
CA ALA A 49 6.98 3.35 -15.59
C ALA A 49 8.30 2.73 -15.11
N ARG A 50 9.19 3.55 -14.54
CA ARG A 50 10.45 3.06 -13.96
C ARG A 50 10.21 2.09 -12.81
N MET A 51 9.22 2.38 -11.97
CA MET A 51 8.82 1.50 -10.87
C MET A 51 8.34 0.14 -11.39
N ALA A 52 7.50 0.12 -12.43
CA ALA A 52 7.05 -1.14 -13.05
C ALA A 52 8.24 -1.98 -13.57
N GLU A 53 9.19 -1.34 -14.27
CA GLU A 53 10.41 -2.00 -14.74
C GLU A 53 11.28 -2.52 -13.60
N GLN A 54 11.46 -1.73 -12.54
CA GLN A 54 12.20 -2.13 -11.34
C GLN A 54 11.59 -3.35 -10.66
N LEU A 55 10.26 -3.36 -10.48
CA LEU A 55 9.53 -4.46 -9.86
C LEU A 55 9.64 -5.75 -10.68
N VAL A 56 9.45 -5.67 -12.01
CA VAL A 56 9.68 -6.82 -12.90
C VAL A 56 11.10 -7.35 -12.76
N ASN A 57 12.10 -6.47 -12.78
CA ASN A 57 13.50 -6.86 -12.66
C ASN A 57 13.81 -7.48 -11.28
N SER A 58 13.18 -7.01 -10.22
CA SER A 58 13.31 -7.58 -8.87
C SER A 58 12.74 -9.01 -8.82
N LEU A 59 11.54 -9.19 -9.36
CA LEU A 59 10.85 -10.49 -9.39
C LEU A 59 11.56 -11.50 -10.29
N LYS A 60 12.13 -11.07 -11.43
CA LYS A 60 13.00 -11.93 -12.28
C LYS A 60 14.24 -12.45 -11.55
N ARG A 61 14.67 -11.77 -10.49
CA ARG A 61 15.79 -12.19 -9.62
C ARG A 61 15.30 -12.93 -8.36
N ASN A 62 14.05 -13.37 -8.31
CA ASN A 62 13.41 -14.01 -7.15
C ASN A 62 13.48 -13.14 -5.88
N ARG A 63 13.32 -11.82 -6.02
CA ARG A 63 13.25 -10.87 -4.90
C ARG A 63 11.85 -10.28 -4.80
N PRO A 64 10.98 -10.81 -3.92
CA PRO A 64 9.70 -10.18 -3.60
C PRO A 64 9.90 -8.74 -3.16
N SER A 65 8.97 -7.87 -3.52
CA SER A 65 9.09 -6.42 -3.27
C SER A 65 7.89 -5.93 -2.47
N VAL A 66 8.13 -5.18 -1.40
CA VAL A 66 7.07 -4.57 -0.59
C VAL A 66 6.78 -3.18 -1.14
N VAL A 67 5.56 -2.96 -1.62
CA VAL A 67 5.17 -1.68 -2.22
C VAL A 67 4.02 -1.07 -1.46
N HIS A 68 3.96 0.26 -1.53
CA HIS A 68 2.85 1.04 -1.05
C HIS A 68 1.97 1.46 -2.24
N LEU A 69 0.67 1.17 -2.14
CA LEU A 69 -0.39 1.64 -3.00
C LEU A 69 -1.01 2.90 -2.40
N ALA A 70 -0.86 4.02 -3.09
CA ALA A 70 -1.46 5.28 -2.69
C ALA A 70 -2.30 5.85 -3.83
N ARG A 71 -3.24 6.73 -3.51
CA ARG A 71 -3.85 7.60 -4.50
C ARG A 71 -3.70 9.04 -4.03
N PHE A 72 -3.22 9.91 -4.92
CA PHE A 72 -3.08 11.34 -4.65
C PHE A 72 -3.65 12.14 -5.84
N PRO A 73 -4.32 13.29 -5.60
CA PRO A 73 -4.63 13.92 -4.30
C PRO A 73 -5.78 13.26 -3.52
N SER A 74 -6.46 12.29 -4.11
CA SER A 74 -7.55 11.56 -3.47
C SER A 74 -6.99 10.45 -2.57
N LEU A 75 -6.98 10.65 -1.24
CA LEU A 75 -6.52 9.70 -0.22
C LEU A 75 -7.43 8.47 -0.04
N SER A 76 -7.98 7.93 -1.13
CA SER A 76 -8.92 6.80 -1.09
C SER A 76 -8.24 5.45 -0.82
N ILE A 77 -6.90 5.40 -0.86
CA ILE A 77 -6.11 4.22 -0.51
C ILE A 77 -4.73 4.65 -0.02
N ASN A 78 -4.27 3.97 1.02
CA ASN A 78 -2.94 4.10 1.64
C ASN A 78 -2.58 2.73 2.22
N HIS A 79 -2.15 1.81 1.36
CA HIS A 79 -2.06 0.38 1.72
C HIS A 79 -0.76 -0.27 1.24
N ALA A 80 -0.18 -1.14 2.07
CA ALA A 80 1.06 -1.84 1.75
C ALA A 80 0.79 -3.30 1.38
N VAL A 81 1.43 -3.77 0.31
CA VAL A 81 1.27 -5.13 -0.25
C VAL A 81 2.62 -5.72 -0.64
N VAL A 82 2.69 -7.04 -0.77
CA VAL A 82 3.91 -7.74 -1.20
C VAL A 82 3.73 -8.30 -2.61
N LEU A 83 4.56 -7.90 -3.55
CA LEU A 83 4.61 -8.47 -4.90
C LEU A 83 5.51 -9.70 -4.90
N PHE A 84 5.03 -10.82 -5.45
CA PHE A 84 5.79 -12.07 -5.47
C PHE A 84 5.88 -12.73 -6.85
N ALA A 85 5.06 -12.34 -7.83
CA ALA A 85 5.19 -12.80 -9.21
C ALA A 85 4.73 -11.73 -10.20
N ALA A 86 5.17 -11.83 -11.45
CA ALA A 86 4.75 -10.95 -12.54
C ALA A 86 4.57 -11.74 -13.83
N THR A 87 3.47 -11.46 -14.53
CA THR A 87 3.19 -11.95 -15.89
C THR A 87 3.14 -10.76 -16.83
N GLU A 88 4.08 -10.69 -17.77
CA GLU A 88 4.14 -9.62 -18.77
C GLU A 88 3.30 -10.01 -19.99
N THR A 89 2.41 -9.12 -20.42
CA THR A 89 1.74 -9.18 -21.73
C THR A 89 2.27 -8.05 -22.62
N GLY A 90 1.81 -7.99 -23.87
CA GLY A 90 2.20 -6.91 -24.79
C GLY A 90 1.83 -5.52 -24.28
N CYS A 91 0.62 -5.35 -23.75
CA CYS A 91 0.10 -4.04 -23.32
C CYS A 91 0.17 -3.83 -21.81
N GLU A 92 0.22 -4.91 -21.02
CA GLU A 92 0.07 -4.86 -19.57
C GLU A 92 1.13 -5.69 -18.84
N ILE A 93 1.24 -5.46 -17.54
CA ILE A 93 1.96 -6.32 -16.62
C ILE A 93 1.03 -6.65 -15.47
N HIS A 94 0.85 -7.92 -15.17
CA HIS A 94 0.02 -8.39 -14.05
C HIS A 94 0.93 -8.86 -12.93
N PHE A 95 0.95 -8.12 -11.82
CA PHE A 95 1.69 -8.50 -10.63
C PHE A 95 0.78 -9.26 -9.68
N ALA A 96 1.19 -10.47 -9.27
CA ALA A 96 0.53 -11.18 -8.19
C ALA A 96 1.00 -10.61 -6.85
N ILE A 97 0.05 -10.26 -6.00
CA ILE A 97 0.31 -9.62 -4.72
C ILE A 97 -0.30 -10.41 -3.57
N TYR A 98 0.40 -10.42 -2.44
CA TYR A 98 -0.14 -10.77 -1.14
C TYR A 98 -0.63 -9.50 -0.46
N ASP A 99 -1.92 -9.50 -0.11
CA ASP A 99 -2.58 -8.42 0.60
C ASP A 99 -2.80 -8.84 2.06
N PRO A 100 -2.18 -8.17 3.05
CA PRO A 100 -2.38 -8.52 4.45
C PRO A 100 -3.82 -8.28 4.95
N ASN A 101 -4.61 -7.45 4.27
CA ASN A 101 -6.02 -7.20 4.61
C ASN A 101 -6.96 -8.30 4.06
N ASP A 102 -6.55 -9.04 3.02
CA ASP A 102 -7.27 -10.20 2.47
C ASP A 102 -6.27 -11.34 2.21
N PRO A 103 -5.79 -12.03 3.26
CA PRO A 103 -4.68 -12.98 3.14
C PRO A 103 -5.09 -14.32 2.51
N GLU A 104 -6.38 -14.58 2.32
CA GLU A 104 -6.89 -15.87 1.86
C GLU A 104 -6.53 -16.17 0.40
N LYS A 105 -6.32 -15.12 -0.41
CA LYS A 105 -6.02 -15.25 -1.84
C LYS A 105 -5.12 -14.13 -2.34
N PRO A 106 -4.27 -14.39 -3.33
CA PRO A 106 -3.56 -13.34 -4.02
C PRO A 106 -4.52 -12.39 -4.74
N ALA A 107 -4.16 -11.10 -4.76
CA ALA A 107 -4.78 -10.13 -5.65
C ALA A 107 -3.86 -9.84 -6.85
N THR A 108 -4.39 -9.14 -7.85
CA THR A 108 -3.64 -8.71 -9.03
C THR A 108 -3.53 -7.20 -9.08
N LEU A 109 -2.30 -6.70 -9.15
CA LEU A 109 -2.00 -5.30 -9.47
C LEU A 109 -1.63 -5.21 -10.95
N THR A 110 -2.39 -4.44 -11.73
CA THR A 110 -2.19 -4.31 -13.17
C THR A 110 -1.44 -3.03 -13.49
N TYR A 111 -0.43 -3.11 -14.34
CA TYR A 111 0.23 -1.95 -14.93
C TYR A 111 -0.07 -1.87 -16.42
N ASP A 112 -0.68 -0.77 -16.86
CA ASP A 112 -0.90 -0.44 -18.27
C ASP A 112 0.35 0.31 -18.80
N ARG A 113 1.00 -0.25 -19.82
CA ARG A 113 2.22 0.32 -20.42
C ARG A 113 1.95 1.57 -21.25
N THR A 114 0.78 1.67 -21.88
CA THR A 114 0.37 2.81 -22.71
C THR A 114 0.04 4.00 -21.83
N ALA A 115 -0.81 3.77 -20.82
CA ALA A 115 -1.21 4.80 -19.87
C ALA A 115 -0.14 5.08 -18.80
N ARG A 116 0.88 4.22 -18.68
CA ARG A 116 1.92 4.25 -17.63
C ARG A 116 1.31 4.37 -16.23
N THR A 117 0.34 3.51 -15.96
CA THR A 117 -0.55 3.63 -14.81
C THR A 117 -0.80 2.28 -14.16
N PHE A 118 -0.78 2.23 -12.83
CA PHE A 118 -1.20 1.07 -12.08
C PHE A 118 -2.69 1.12 -11.73
N TYR A 119 -3.32 -0.05 -11.71
CA TYR A 119 -4.71 -0.27 -11.36
C TYR A 119 -4.81 -1.40 -10.35
N PHE A 120 -5.58 -1.15 -9.29
CA PHE A 120 -5.86 -2.13 -8.26
C PHE A 120 -7.38 -2.41 -8.26
N PRO A 121 -7.82 -3.69 -8.22
CA PRO A 121 -9.23 -4.03 -8.25
C PRO A 121 -9.99 -3.49 -7.04
N ALA A 122 -11.31 -3.40 -7.18
CA ALA A 122 -12.19 -3.11 -6.06
C ALA A 122 -12.16 -4.27 -5.06
N ASN A 123 -12.22 -3.94 -3.77
CA ASN A 123 -12.32 -4.88 -2.67
C ASN A 123 -13.13 -4.24 -1.51
N PHE A 124 -13.11 -4.85 -0.32
CA PHE A 124 -13.92 -4.39 0.80
C PHE A 124 -13.49 -3.03 1.39
N TYR A 125 -12.27 -2.56 1.11
CA TYR A 125 -11.71 -1.31 1.65
C TYR A 125 -11.34 -0.28 0.57
N PHE A 126 -11.37 -0.65 -0.71
CA PHE A 126 -11.04 0.21 -1.83
C PHE A 126 -12.02 0.02 -2.97
N ALA A 127 -12.57 1.13 -3.50
CA ALA A 127 -13.52 1.12 -4.61
C ALA A 127 -12.90 0.67 -5.96
N GLY A 128 -11.58 0.47 -6.01
CA GLY A 128 -10.87 0.08 -7.22
C GLY A 128 -10.38 1.26 -8.08
N GLY A 129 -9.53 0.92 -9.04
CA GLY A 129 -9.05 1.83 -10.07
C GLY A 129 -7.61 2.26 -9.88
N ARG A 130 -7.29 3.47 -10.36
CA ARG A 130 -5.92 3.99 -10.40
C ARG A 130 -5.28 4.06 -9.01
N VAL A 131 -4.05 3.58 -8.93
CA VAL A 131 -3.13 3.77 -7.81
C VAL A 131 -1.76 4.23 -8.32
N ASP A 132 -1.02 4.89 -7.43
CA ASP A 132 0.39 5.18 -7.58
C ASP A 132 1.18 4.23 -6.66
N VAL A 133 2.27 3.67 -7.19
CA VAL A 133 3.05 2.63 -6.54
C VAL A 133 4.46 3.13 -6.25
N TYR A 134 4.98 2.80 -5.08
CA TYR A 134 6.40 2.96 -4.75
C TYR A 134 6.86 1.86 -3.79
N GLU A 135 8.12 1.44 -3.90
CA GLU A 135 8.71 0.44 -3.01
C GLU A 135 9.05 1.05 -1.64
N ILE A 136 8.71 0.36 -0.55
CA ILE A 136 8.93 0.84 0.82
C ILE A 136 10.40 0.67 1.23
N TYR A 137 10.99 -0.48 0.88
CA TYR A 137 12.36 -0.83 1.24
C TYR A 137 13.27 -0.81 0.01
N HIS A 138 13.60 0.39 -0.47
CA HIS A 138 14.71 0.52 -1.41
C HIS A 138 16.01 0.71 -0.64
N ALA A 139 16.89 -0.30 -0.66
CA ALA A 139 18.27 -0.10 -0.25
C ALA A 139 18.87 0.96 -1.18
N VAL A 140 19.11 2.16 -0.65
CA VAL A 140 19.99 3.12 -1.32
C VAL A 140 21.38 2.51 -1.20
N ASN A 141 21.82 1.80 -2.24
CA ASN A 141 23.21 1.43 -2.34
C ASN A 141 24.00 2.74 -2.46
N TYR A 142 24.71 3.09 -1.37
CA TYR A 142 25.79 4.08 -1.38
C TYR A 142 26.99 3.51 -2.14
#